data_AF-A0A914GQU7-F1
#
_entry.id   AF-A0A914GQU7-F1
#
_cell.length_a   1.000
_cell.length_b   1.000
_cell.length_c   1.000
_cell.angle_alpha   90.00
_cell.angle_beta   90.00
_cell.angle_gamma   90.00
#
_symmetry.space_group_name_H-M   'P 1'
#
loop_
_entity.id
_entity.type
_entity.pdbx_description
1 polymer ?
#
loop_
_entity_poly.entity_id
_entity_poly.type
_entity_poly.pdbx_seq_one_letter_code
_entity_poly.pdbx_strand_id
1 'polypeptide(L)'
;MPWIALFYSQDNDLYLKATSSSSGQDNDLYLKATSSSSGQDNDLYLKATSSSSGQDNDLYLKATSSSSGQDNDLYLKATSSSSGQDNDLYLKAKPSSSGQDNDLYLKATSSSSGQDNDLYLKATSSIQARHDQFNLCRDAFLLRP
;
A
#
# COMPACT_ATOMS: atom_id res chain seq x y z
N MET A 1 -10.91 -19.48 20.05
CA MET A 1 -9.44 -19.35 20.15
C MET A 1 -8.93 -18.89 18.80
N PRO A 2 -8.44 -17.65 18.62
CA PRO A 2 -7.77 -17.34 17.36
C PRO A 2 -6.42 -18.07 17.38
N TRP A 3 -6.24 -19.07 16.52
CA TRP A 3 -4.93 -19.62 16.25
C TRP A 3 -4.08 -18.53 15.60
N ILE A 4 -3.15 -17.99 16.40
CA ILE A 4 -1.99 -17.25 15.89
C ILE A 4 -1.07 -18.29 15.28
N ALA A 5 -0.85 -18.21 13.98
CA ALA A 5 0.10 -19.06 13.29
C ALA A 5 1.34 -18.20 13.00
N LEU A 6 2.33 -18.24 13.91
CA LEU A 6 3.62 -17.61 13.69
C LEU A 6 4.50 -18.61 12.94
N PHE A 7 4.76 -18.35 11.67
CA PHE A 7 5.70 -19.14 10.87
C PHE A 7 6.79 -18.18 10.40
N TYR A 8 7.96 -18.24 11.03
CA TYR A 8 9.16 -17.66 10.43
C TYR A 8 9.59 -18.62 9.31
N SER A 9 9.08 -18.40 8.10
CA SER A 9 9.53 -19.10 6.90
C SER A 9 10.71 -18.35 6.27
N GLN A 10 11.65 -19.15 5.75
CA GLN A 10 12.49 -18.81 4.63
C GLN A 10 12.13 -19.83 3.54
N ASP A 11 10.95 -19.67 2.94
CA ASP A 11 10.45 -20.58 1.93
C ASP A 11 10.58 -19.94 0.54
N ASN A 12 10.74 -20.76 -0.50
CA ASN A 12 10.61 -20.23 -1.86
C ASN A 12 9.16 -19.78 -2.06
N ASP A 13 8.18 -20.67 -1.84
CA ASP A 13 6.77 -20.33 -2.04
C ASP A 13 5.97 -20.70 -0.79
N LEU A 14 5.30 -19.72 -0.15
CA LEU A 14 4.47 -19.93 1.02
C LEU A 14 3.01 -19.54 0.75
N TYR A 15 2.09 -20.46 1.05
CA TYR A 15 0.65 -20.22 1.03
C TYR A 15 0.04 -20.46 2.42
N LEU A 16 -0.58 -19.43 3.01
CA LEU A 16 -1.13 -19.53 4.36
C LEU A 16 -2.52 -18.92 4.51
N LYS A 17 -3.36 -19.62 5.28
CA LYS A 17 -4.65 -19.13 5.77
C LYS A 17 -4.72 -19.28 7.29
N ALA A 18 -4.74 -18.16 8.00
CA ALA A 18 -4.71 -18.14 9.47
C ALA A 18 -5.60 -17.05 10.05
N THR A 19 -5.74 -16.98 11.37
CA THR A 19 -6.33 -15.78 12.00
C THR A 19 -5.32 -14.64 12.03
N SER A 20 -4.11 -14.97 12.44
CA SER A 20 -2.96 -14.07 12.40
C SER A 20 -1.76 -14.80 11.82
N SER A 21 -0.95 -14.09 11.04
CA SER A 21 0.25 -14.62 10.43
C SER A 21 1.37 -13.59 10.33
N SER A 22 2.60 -14.06 10.40
CA SER A 22 3.81 -13.29 10.17
C SER A 22 4.74 -14.15 9.31
N SER A 23 5.39 -13.57 8.31
CA SER A 23 6.49 -14.18 7.55
C SER A 23 7.75 -13.32 7.65
N GLY A 24 8.90 -13.90 7.28
CA GLY A 24 10.21 -13.26 7.35
C GLY A 24 10.73 -12.87 5.98
N GLN A 25 11.25 -13.84 5.24
CA GLN A 25 11.76 -13.65 3.89
C GLN A 25 11.27 -14.79 3.00
N ASP A 26 10.46 -14.52 1.98
CA ASP A 26 10.00 -15.55 1.04
C ASP A 26 10.27 -15.10 -0.42
N ASN A 27 10.29 -16.02 -1.38
CA ASN A 27 10.29 -15.60 -2.80
C ASN A 27 8.87 -15.18 -3.17
N ASP A 28 7.91 -16.09 -3.02
CA ASP A 28 6.51 -15.89 -3.33
C ASP A 28 5.65 -16.13 -2.08
N LEU A 29 4.95 -15.10 -1.61
CA LEU A 29 4.11 -15.19 -0.42
C LEU A 29 2.65 -14.90 -0.71
N TYR A 30 1.77 -15.85 -0.37
CA TYR A 30 0.33 -15.65 -0.39
C TYR A 30 -0.29 -15.84 0.99
N LEU A 31 -0.81 -14.75 1.56
CA LEU A 31 -1.42 -14.76 2.89
C LEU A 31 -2.89 -14.33 2.87
N LYS A 32 -3.72 -15.10 3.58
CA LYS A 32 -5.10 -14.72 3.91
C LYS A 32 -5.32 -14.82 5.41
N ALA A 33 -5.43 -13.67 6.08
CA ALA A 33 -5.59 -13.62 7.54
C ALA A 33 -6.58 -12.54 7.98
N THR A 34 -6.83 -12.43 9.30
CA THR A 34 -7.44 -11.23 9.86
C THR A 34 -6.36 -10.16 10.05
N SER A 35 -5.20 -10.56 10.57
CA SER A 35 -4.03 -9.72 10.73
C SER A 35 -2.81 -10.38 10.11
N SER A 36 -2.04 -9.64 9.34
CA SER A 36 -0.84 -10.18 8.68
C SER A 36 0.33 -9.21 8.72
N SER A 37 1.53 -9.76 8.82
CA SER A 37 2.79 -9.05 8.61
C SER A 37 3.68 -9.87 7.69
N SER A 38 4.39 -9.22 6.77
CA SER A 38 5.51 -9.81 6.04
C SER A 38 6.76 -8.94 6.18
N GLY A 39 7.92 -9.55 5.94
CA GLY A 39 9.22 -8.89 6.00
C GLY A 39 9.69 -8.47 4.63
N GLN A 40 10.42 -9.36 3.94
CA GLN A 40 10.93 -9.11 2.59
C GLN A 40 10.53 -10.22 1.63
N ASP A 41 9.75 -9.91 0.61
CA ASP A 41 9.32 -10.90 -0.39
C ASP A 41 9.71 -10.45 -1.80
N ASN A 42 9.87 -11.36 -2.77
CA ASN A 42 9.92 -10.92 -4.17
C ASN A 42 8.49 -10.57 -4.61
N ASP A 43 7.57 -11.53 -4.47
CA ASP A 43 6.17 -11.38 -4.85
C ASP A 43 5.26 -11.61 -3.63
N LEU A 44 4.54 -10.57 -3.20
CA LEU A 44 3.63 -10.66 -2.06
C LEU A 44 2.17 -10.40 -2.45
N TYR A 45 1.31 -11.36 -2.14
CA TYR A 45 -0.14 -11.21 -2.17
C TYR A 45 -0.76 -11.31 -0.77
N LEU A 46 -1.39 -10.22 -0.33
CA LEU A 46 -1.92 -10.11 1.02
C LEU A 46 -3.40 -9.74 1.04
N LYS A 47 -4.21 -10.57 1.72
CA LYS A 47 -5.62 -10.28 1.98
C LYS A 47 -5.92 -10.38 3.48
N ALA A 48 -6.13 -9.23 4.11
CA ALA A 48 -6.39 -9.16 5.54
C ALA A 48 -7.43 -8.11 5.95
N THR A 49 -7.76 -8.03 7.24
CA THR A 49 -8.43 -6.83 7.78
C THR A 49 -7.38 -5.76 8.05
N SER A 50 -6.27 -6.17 8.67
CA SER A 50 -5.10 -5.32 8.94
C SER A 50 -3.86 -5.99 8.40
N SER A 51 -3.01 -5.25 7.70
CA SER A 51 -1.81 -5.79 7.09
C SER A 51 -0.64 -4.81 7.12
N SER A 52 0.56 -5.35 7.28
CA SER A 52 1.82 -4.64 7.08
C SER A 52 2.74 -5.47 6.18
N SER A 53 3.48 -4.84 5.29
CA SER A 53 4.63 -5.42 4.60
C SER A 53 5.86 -4.54 4.78
N GLY A 54 7.03 -5.13 4.58
CA GLY A 54 8.32 -4.47 4.72
C GLY A 54 8.88 -4.01 3.38
N GLN A 55 9.60 -4.89 2.69
CA GLN A 55 10.22 -4.59 1.40
C GLN A 55 9.91 -5.65 0.36
N ASP A 56 9.18 -5.31 -0.68
CA ASP A 56 8.80 -6.28 -1.71
C ASP A 56 9.25 -5.82 -3.12
N ASN A 57 9.45 -6.72 -4.08
CA ASN A 57 9.53 -6.25 -5.48
C ASN A 57 8.12 -5.92 -5.95
N ASP A 58 7.22 -6.90 -5.89
CA ASP A 58 5.85 -6.79 -6.36
C ASP A 58 4.87 -7.04 -5.20
N LEU A 59 4.14 -6.00 -4.78
CA LEU A 59 3.17 -6.08 -3.69
C LEU A 59 1.73 -5.86 -4.17
N TYR A 60 0.89 -6.86 -3.97
CA TYR A 60 -0.56 -6.72 -4.02
C TYR A 60 -1.21 -6.85 -2.65
N LEU A 61 -1.86 -5.77 -2.21
CA LEU A 61 -2.48 -5.73 -0.89
C LEU A 61 -3.97 -5.33 -0.94
N LYS A 62 -4.79 -6.12 -0.25
CA LYS A 62 -6.21 -5.82 -0.02
C LYS A 62 -6.57 -5.94 1.45
N ALA A 63 -6.84 -4.79 2.09
CA ALA A 63 -7.21 -4.77 3.51
C ALA A 63 -8.25 -3.71 3.88
N THR A 64 -8.63 -3.63 5.16
CA THR A 64 -9.33 -2.46 5.68
C THR A 64 -8.33 -1.37 6.02
N SER A 65 -7.26 -1.75 6.71
CA SER A 65 -6.13 -0.88 7.05
C SER A 65 -4.84 -1.55 6.61
N SER A 66 -3.95 -0.77 5.99
CA SER A 66 -2.71 -1.30 5.46
C SER A 66 -1.56 -0.32 5.53
N SER A 67 -0.37 -0.87 5.74
CA SER A 67 0.90 -0.18 5.54
C SER A 67 1.81 -1.05 4.67
N SER A 68 2.59 -0.41 3.80
CA SER A 68 3.77 -1.01 3.17
C SER A 68 4.98 -0.13 3.42
N GLY A 69 6.17 -0.71 3.25
CA GLY A 69 7.44 -0.02 3.43
C GLY A 69 8.02 0.45 2.10
N GLN A 70 8.86 -0.37 1.49
CA GLN A 70 9.55 -0.04 0.23
C GLN A 70 9.27 -1.09 -0.83
N ASP A 71 8.61 -0.72 -1.92
CA ASP A 71 8.28 -1.67 -2.97
C ASP A 71 8.79 -1.20 -4.35
N ASN A 72 9.03 -2.10 -5.32
CA ASN A 72 9.19 -1.61 -6.69
C ASN A 72 7.81 -1.27 -7.25
N ASP A 73 6.91 -2.25 -7.25
CA ASP A 73 5.57 -2.14 -7.79
C ASP A 73 4.54 -2.41 -6.67
N LEU A 74 3.79 -1.37 -6.28
CA LEU A 74 2.77 -1.47 -5.24
C LEU A 74 1.36 -1.26 -5.79
N TYR A 75 0.51 -2.29 -5.67
CA TYR A 75 -0.93 -2.16 -5.81
C TYR A 75 -1.63 -2.34 -4.46
N LEU A 76 -2.30 -1.29 -4.01
CA LEU A 76 -2.97 -1.30 -2.71
C LEU A 76 -4.41 -0.81 -2.75
N LYS A 77 -5.29 -1.62 -2.16
CA LYS A 77 -6.72 -1.31 -2.00
C LYS A 77 -7.16 -1.47 -0.56
N ALA A 78 -7.43 -0.35 0.10
CA ALA A 78 -7.86 -0.35 1.49
C ALA A 78 -8.98 0.64 1.82
N THR A 79 -9.48 0.60 3.05
CA THR A 79 -10.25 1.74 3.58
C THR A 79 -9.31 2.85 3.98
N SER A 80 -8.19 2.53 4.64
CA SER A 80 -7.12 3.44 5.03
C SER A 80 -5.78 2.84 4.63
N SER A 81 -4.87 3.65 4.09
CA SER A 81 -3.56 3.16 3.65
C SER A 81 -2.41 4.14 3.82
N SER A 82 -1.22 3.57 4.04
CA SER A 82 0.07 4.25 3.93
C SER A 82 1.05 3.40 3.11
N SER A 83 1.85 4.02 2.24
CA SER A 83 3.09 3.44 1.73
C SER A 83 4.28 4.36 2.00
N GLY A 84 5.47 3.78 1.95
CA GLY A 84 6.73 4.49 2.18
C GLY A 84 7.37 4.97 0.89
N GLN A 85 8.17 4.13 0.24
CA GLN A 85 8.90 4.49 -0.97
C GLN A 85 8.68 3.44 -2.06
N ASP A 86 8.09 3.85 -3.18
CA ASP A 86 7.78 2.93 -4.27
C ASP A 86 8.38 3.42 -5.60
N ASN A 87 8.67 2.53 -6.57
CA ASN A 87 8.89 3.03 -7.93
C ASN A 87 7.54 3.37 -8.55
N ASP A 88 6.65 2.38 -8.61
CA ASP A 88 5.32 2.50 -9.19
C ASP A 88 4.25 2.23 -8.13
N LEU A 89 3.49 3.25 -7.75
CA LEU A 89 2.44 3.15 -6.73
C LEU A 89 1.04 3.34 -7.31
N TYR A 90 0.21 2.31 -7.19
CA TYR A 90 -1.24 2.43 -7.37
C TYR A 90 -1.98 2.27 -6.03
N LEU A 91 -2.63 3.35 -5.60
CA LEU A 91 -3.28 3.41 -4.30
C LEU A 91 -4.76 3.81 -4.40
N LYS A 92 -5.64 2.99 -3.81
CA LYS A 92 -7.07 3.25 -3.72
C LYS A 92 -7.58 3.08 -2.29
N ALA A 93 -7.80 4.21 -1.60
CA ALA A 93 -8.31 4.23 -0.23
C ALA A 93 -9.25 5.42 0.04
N LYS A 94 -9.73 5.60 1.28
CA LYS A 94 -10.47 6.81 1.67
C LYS A 94 -9.49 7.88 2.16
N PRO A 95 -8.84 7.74 3.34
CA PRO A 95 -7.56 8.37 3.59
C PRO A 95 -6.43 7.52 2.99
N SER A 96 -5.47 8.21 2.41
CA SER A 96 -4.27 7.61 1.84
C SER A 96 -3.06 8.50 2.07
N SER A 97 -1.92 7.91 2.36
CA SER A 97 -0.63 8.59 2.35
C SER A 97 0.41 7.81 1.56
N SER A 98 1.24 8.49 0.78
CA SER A 98 2.47 7.92 0.22
C SER A 98 3.67 8.82 0.54
N GLY A 99 4.85 8.24 0.51
CA GLY A 99 6.11 8.93 0.80
C GLY A 99 6.82 9.38 -0.47
N GLN A 100 7.72 8.58 -1.03
CA GLN A 100 8.48 8.95 -2.22
C GLN A 100 8.25 7.94 -3.33
N ASP A 101 7.66 8.39 -4.43
CA ASP A 101 7.29 7.53 -5.54
C ASP A 101 7.94 8.02 -6.85
N ASN A 102 8.28 7.15 -7.81
CA ASN A 102 8.57 7.66 -9.16
C ASN A 102 7.24 7.99 -9.85
N ASP A 103 6.36 6.99 -9.95
CA ASP A 103 5.06 7.08 -10.59
C ASP A 103 3.95 6.81 -9.58
N LEU A 104 3.20 7.85 -9.21
CA LEU A 104 2.09 7.76 -8.25
C LEU A 104 0.74 7.89 -8.93
N TYR A 105 -0.07 6.83 -8.87
CA TYR A 105 -1.51 6.87 -9.11
C TYR A 105 -2.29 6.77 -7.81
N LEU A 106 -3.00 7.84 -7.45
CA LEU A 106 -3.75 7.93 -6.21
C LEU A 106 -5.23 8.24 -6.42
N LYS A 107 -6.10 7.40 -5.84
CA LYS A 107 -7.55 7.64 -5.78
C LYS A 107 -8.06 7.58 -4.34
N ALA A 108 -8.40 8.75 -3.79
CA ALA A 108 -8.77 8.89 -2.39
C ALA A 108 -9.91 9.89 -2.13
N THR A 109 -10.41 9.96 -0.91
CA THR A 109 -11.19 11.10 -0.44
C THR A 109 -10.24 12.18 0.08
N SER A 110 -9.30 11.78 0.94
CA SER A 110 -8.25 12.63 1.49
C SER A 110 -6.90 11.99 1.22
N SER A 111 -5.93 12.78 0.76
CA SER A 111 -4.61 12.29 0.38
C SER A 111 -3.48 13.16 0.90
N SER A 112 -2.35 12.53 1.18
CA SER A 112 -1.05 13.18 1.35
C SER A 112 -0.02 12.42 0.55
N SER A 113 0.82 13.11 -0.20
CA SER A 113 1.90 12.47 -0.96
C SER A 113 3.17 13.31 -0.80
N GLY A 114 4.31 12.63 -0.76
CA GLY A 114 5.61 13.25 -0.57
C GLY A 114 6.23 13.67 -1.89
N GLN A 115 7.34 13.04 -2.28
CA GLN A 115 8.09 13.41 -3.49
C GLN A 115 7.75 12.44 -4.60
N ASP A 116 7.12 12.93 -5.68
CA ASP A 116 6.74 12.11 -6.82
C ASP A 116 7.31 12.72 -8.12
N ASN A 117 7.80 11.90 -9.05
CA ASN A 117 8.23 12.39 -10.37
C ASN A 117 7.02 12.59 -11.29
N ASP A 118 6.14 11.59 -11.35
CA ASP A 118 4.90 11.60 -12.11
C ASP A 118 3.72 11.32 -11.18
N LEU A 119 2.76 12.26 -11.11
CA LEU A 119 1.61 12.18 -10.21
C LEU A 119 0.28 12.24 -10.96
N TYR A 120 -0.52 11.18 -10.79
CA TYR A 120 -1.95 11.19 -11.08
C TYR A 120 -2.76 11.13 -9.78
N LEU A 121 -3.49 12.20 -9.49
CA LEU A 121 -4.27 12.31 -8.26
C LEU A 121 -5.77 12.56 -8.52
N LYS A 122 -6.60 11.71 -7.92
CA LYS A 122 -8.05 11.90 -7.81
C LYS A 122 -8.46 11.88 -6.34
N ALA A 123 -8.50 13.05 -5.71
CA ALA A 123 -8.94 13.23 -4.33
C ALA A 123 -9.87 14.45 -4.12
N THR A 124 -10.66 14.42 -3.05
CA THR A 124 -11.47 15.57 -2.62
C THR A 124 -10.62 16.60 -1.87
N SER A 125 -9.63 16.13 -1.12
CA SER A 125 -8.62 16.97 -0.48
C SER A 125 -7.24 16.32 -0.58
N SER A 126 -6.21 17.15 -0.77
CA SER A 126 -4.85 16.67 -0.95
C SER A 126 -3.80 17.64 -0.42
N ILE A 127 -2.70 17.09 0.08
CA ILE A 127 -1.47 17.81 0.44
C ILE A 127 -0.32 17.15 -0.32
N GLN A 128 0.50 17.95 -1.00
CA GLN A 128 1.68 17.48 -1.74
C GLN A 128 2.93 18.18 -1.22
N ALA A 129 4.00 17.42 -0.93
CA ALA A 129 5.33 18.01 -0.77
C ALA A 129 5.91 18.32 -2.16
N ARG A 130 6.23 19.59 -2.45
CA ARG A 130 6.57 20.04 -3.82
C ARG A 130 7.68 19.22 -4.50
N HIS A 131 7.39 18.71 -5.69
CA HIS A 131 8.28 18.70 -6.86
C HIS A 131 7.41 18.85 -8.12
N ASP A 132 7.95 19.47 -9.18
CA ASP A 132 7.20 20.03 -10.31
C ASP A 132 6.46 18.95 -11.13
N GLN A 133 5.13 19.04 -11.26
CA GLN A 133 4.26 18.73 -12.43
C GLN A 133 2.79 18.69 -11.97
N PHE A 134 2.13 19.86 -11.99
CA PHE A 134 0.74 20.01 -11.52
C PHE A 134 -0.27 19.67 -12.65
N ASN A 135 -0.81 18.45 -12.69
CA ASN A 135 -2.06 18.13 -13.41
C ASN A 135 -3.24 18.07 -12.43
N LEU A 136 -3.67 19.23 -11.93
CA LEU A 136 -4.90 19.33 -11.13
C LEU A 136 -6.14 19.27 -12.04
N CYS A 137 -6.91 18.19 -11.95
CA CYS A 137 -8.35 18.27 -12.21
C CYS A 137 -8.97 19.07 -11.06
N ARG A 138 -9.09 20.40 -11.25
CA ARG A 138 -9.84 21.31 -10.39
C ARG A 138 -11.29 20.86 -10.33
N ASP A 139 -11.69 20.18 -9.26
CA ASP A 139 -13.11 19.97 -8.95
C ASP A 139 -13.41 20.03 -7.44
N ALA A 140 -12.65 20.84 -6.68
CA ALA A 140 -13.02 21.16 -5.32
C ALA A 140 -12.69 22.62 -4.95
N PHE A 141 -13.75 23.42 -4.93
CA PHE A 141 -13.92 24.72 -4.28
C PHE A 141 -13.43 26.00 -5.00
N LEU A 142 -14.40 26.90 -5.23
CA LEU A 142 -14.32 28.34 -5.55
C LEU A 142 -14.47 28.76 -7.03
N LEU A 143 -15.71 28.77 -7.53
CA LEU A 143 -16.33 29.98 -8.09
C LEU A 143 -17.86 29.90 -7.95
N ARG A 144 -18.35 30.78 -7.07
CA ARG A 144 -19.72 31.10 -6.69
C ARG A 144 -20.55 31.68 -7.86
N PRO A 145 -21.89 31.76 -7.74
CA PRO A 145 -22.54 32.83 -6.94
C PRO A 145 -22.89 32.44 -5.51
#